data_AF-A0AAD7K611-F1
#
_entry.id   AF-A0AAD7K611-F1
#
_cell.length_a   1.000
_cell.length_b   1.000
_cell.length_c   1.000
_cell.angle_alpha   90.00
_cell.angle_beta   90.00
_cell.angle_gamma   90.00
#
_symmetry.space_group_name_H-M   'P 1'
#
loop_
_entity.id
_entity.type
_entity.pdbx_description
1 polymer ?
#
loop_
_entity_poly.entity_id
_entity_poly.type
_entity_poly.pdbx_seq_one_letter_code
_entity_poly.pdbx_strand_id
1 'polypeptide(L)'
;MSPPRISPQDTVRHLVLLIVACLQYIVLGVGLYLYPQYCKEDMHDSALSGHAWLNELLNHHPECIYIAFGMHRHVFLSLAI
;
A
#
# COMPACT_ATOMS: atom_id res chain seq x y z
N MET A 1 41.63 -31.36 0.26
CA MET A 1 40.69 -30.50 1.01
C MET A 1 39.38 -31.26 1.09
N SER A 2 38.97 -31.74 2.27
CA SER A 2 37.67 -32.42 2.41
C SER A 2 36.57 -31.35 2.53
N PRO A 3 35.43 -31.46 1.83
CA PRO A 3 34.39 -30.45 1.89
C PRO A 3 33.84 -30.30 3.32
N PRO A 4 33.46 -29.07 3.73
CA PRO A 4 32.95 -28.83 5.07
C PRO A 4 31.69 -29.67 5.31
N ARG A 5 31.70 -30.48 6.37
CA ARG A 5 30.57 -31.33 6.75
C ARG A 5 29.52 -30.44 7.42
N ILE A 6 28.47 -30.08 6.68
CA ILE A 6 27.35 -29.30 7.20
C ILE A 6 26.62 -30.19 8.22
N SER A 7 26.58 -29.73 9.47
CA SER A 7 25.86 -30.41 10.55
C SER A 7 24.34 -30.31 10.29
N PRO A 8 23.57 -31.39 10.54
CA PRO A 8 22.11 -31.35 10.44
C PRO A 8 21.49 -30.21 11.24
N GLN A 9 22.12 -29.83 12.36
CA GLN A 9 21.66 -28.75 13.24
C GLN A 9 21.84 -27.37 12.60
N ASP A 10 22.92 -27.17 11.84
CA ASP A 10 23.14 -25.92 11.11
C ASP A 10 22.13 -25.79 9.97
N THR A 11 21.84 -26.87 9.25
CA THR A 11 20.81 -26.89 8.21
C THR A 11 19.43 -26.52 8.77
N VAL A 12 19.02 -27.12 9.88
CA VAL A 12 17.74 -26.81 10.54
C VAL A 12 17.70 -25.35 10.98
N ARG A 13 18.78 -24.82 11.57
CA ARG A 13 18.86 -23.41 11.96
C ARG A 13 18.70 -22.48 10.75
N HIS A 14 19.38 -22.76 9.64
CA HIS A 14 19.25 -21.96 8.42
C HIS A 14 17.85 -22.01 7.82
N LEU A 15 17.20 -23.18 7.82
CA LEU A 15 15.81 -23.31 7.39
C LEU A 15 14.85 -22.50 8.27
N VAL A 16 15.01 -22.55 9.60
CA VAL A 16 14.19 -21.76 10.52
C VAL A 16 14.37 -20.26 10.28
N LEU A 17 15.60 -19.80 10.11
CA LEU A 17 15.88 -18.38 9.84
C LEU A 17 15.27 -17.92 8.51
N LEU A 18 15.33 -18.74 7.47
CA LEU A 18 14.68 -18.44 6.18
C LEU A 18 13.16 -18.36 6.32
N ILE A 19 12.55 -19.29 7.05
CA ILE A 19 11.10 -19.28 7.30
C ILE A 19 10.70 -18.01 8.04
N VAL A 20 11.42 -17.64 9.10
CA VAL A 20 11.15 -16.41 9.86
C VAL A 20 11.30 -15.17 8.98
N ALA A 21 12.35 -15.09 8.17
CA ALA A 21 12.54 -13.99 7.24
C ALA A 21 11.41 -13.89 6.21
N CYS A 22 10.99 -15.02 5.63
CA CYS A 22 9.86 -15.06 4.70
C CYS A 22 8.57 -14.57 5.35
N LEU A 23 8.29 -15.02 6.58
CA LEU A 23 7.11 -14.55 7.33
C LEU A 23 7.17 -13.05 7.60
N GLN A 24 8.33 -12.50 7.94
CA GLN A 24 8.52 -11.06 8.13
C GLN A 24 8.17 -10.27 6.87
N TYR A 25 8.64 -10.71 5.70
CA TYR A 25 8.34 -10.06 4.42
C TYR A 25 6.86 -10.17 4.05
N ILE A 26 6.21 -11.30 4.32
CA ILE A 26 4.78 -11.48 4.10
C ILE A 26 3.98 -10.51 4.96
N VAL A 27 4.29 -10.40 6.26
CA VAL A 27 3.62 -9.48 7.18
C VAL A 27 3.80 -8.03 6.73
N LEU A 28 5.02 -7.64 6.32
CA LEU A 28 5.28 -6.30 5.80
C LEU A 28 4.49 -6.03 4.51
N GLY A 29 4.46 -6.98 3.58
CA GLY A 29 3.71 -6.87 2.33
C GLY A 29 2.21 -6.74 2.54
N VAL A 30 1.65 -7.55 3.45
CA VAL A 30 0.24 -7.45 3.87
C VAL A 30 -0.03 -6.11 4.53
N GLY A 31 0.86 -5.64 5.42
CA GLY A 31 0.76 -4.33 6.05
C GLY A 31 0.71 -3.20 5.04
N LEU A 32 1.60 -3.19 4.04
CA LEU A 32 1.62 -2.19 2.97
C LEU A 32 0.42 -2.28 2.04
N TYR A 33 -0.07 -3.50 1.74
CA TYR A 33 -1.25 -3.69 0.91
C TYR A 33 -2.54 -3.22 1.61
N LEU A 34 -2.65 -3.48 2.90
CA LEU A 34 -3.80 -3.09 3.71
C LEU A 34 -3.70 -1.64 4.18
N TYR A 35 -2.50 -1.05 4.25
CA TYR A 35 -2.29 0.32 4.75
C TYR A 35 -3.22 1.35 4.09
N PRO A 36 -3.38 1.43 2.76
CA PRO A 36 -4.33 2.36 2.13
C PRO A 36 -5.81 2.06 2.43
N GLN A 37 -6.14 0.83 2.82
CA GLN A 37 -7.50 0.41 3.14
C GLN A 37 -7.89 0.76 4.59
N TYR A 38 -6.91 0.77 5.50
CA TYR A 38 -7.08 1.18 6.90
C TYR A 38 -6.81 2.67 7.11
N CYS A 39 -5.81 3.23 6.42
CA CYS A 39 -5.68 4.66 6.18
C CYS A 39 -6.65 5.08 5.08
N LYS A 40 -7.93 4.87 5.32
CA LYS A 40 -8.90 5.87 4.88
C LYS A 40 -8.53 7.09 5.73
N GLU A 41 -7.69 7.97 5.19
CA GLU A 41 -7.76 9.37 5.62
C GLU A 41 -9.24 9.69 5.73
N ASP A 42 -9.67 10.19 6.89
CA ASP A 42 -11.04 10.63 7.06
C ASP A 42 -11.32 11.49 5.85
N MET A 43 -12.18 11.00 4.96
CA MET A 43 -12.57 11.70 3.76
C MET A 43 -13.32 12.90 4.32
N HIS A 44 -12.58 13.98 4.57
CA HIS A 44 -13.05 15.06 5.42
C HIS A 44 -14.31 15.60 4.76
N ASP A 45 -15.44 15.50 5.47
CA ASP A 45 -16.72 16.08 5.12
C ASP A 45 -16.70 17.63 5.27
N SER A 46 -15.54 18.25 5.07
CA SER A 46 -15.28 19.63 5.52
C SER A 46 -15.54 20.69 4.46
N ALA A 47 -16.14 20.30 3.33
CA ALA A 47 -16.63 21.23 2.35
C ALA A 47 -18.17 21.25 2.36
N LEU A 48 -18.73 22.28 2.99
CA LEU A 48 -20.17 22.62 3.00
C LEU A 48 -20.79 22.83 1.58
N SER A 49 -20.03 22.58 0.51
CA SER A 49 -20.50 22.54 -0.88
C SER A 49 -19.69 21.55 -1.72
N GLY A 50 -20.32 20.91 -2.70
CA GLY A 50 -19.65 20.00 -3.63
C GLY A 50 -18.49 20.64 -4.43
N HIS A 51 -18.49 21.97 -4.58
CA HIS A 51 -17.42 22.68 -5.29
C HIS A 51 -16.15 22.84 -4.45
N ALA A 52 -16.29 23.10 -3.15
CA ALA A 52 -15.15 23.13 -2.22
C ALA A 52 -14.55 21.72 -2.05
N TRP A 53 -15.41 20.69 -1.98
CA TRP A 53 -14.98 19.29 -1.93
C TRP A 53 -14.19 18.91 -3.17
N LEU A 54 -14.67 19.30 -4.36
CA LEU A 54 -13.99 19.02 -5.61
C LEU A 54 -12.64 19.74 -5.71
N ASN A 55 -12.54 20.96 -5.20
CA ASN A 55 -11.27 21.70 -5.17
C ASN A 55 -10.23 21.06 -4.24
N GLU A 56 -10.65 20.54 -3.08
CA GLU A 56 -9.75 19.79 -2.20
C GLU A 56 -9.28 18.50 -2.88
N LEU A 57 -10.22 17.76 -3.49
CA LEU A 57 -9.94 16.54 -4.24
C LEU A 57 -8.95 16.76 -5.41
N LEU A 58 -9.07 17.90 -6.10
CA LEU A 58 -8.21 18.26 -7.23
C LEU A 58 -6.81 18.73 -6.83
N ASN A 59 -6.62 19.24 -5.61
CA ASN A 59 -5.39 19.92 -5.21
C ASN A 59 -4.52 19.10 -4.24
N HIS A 60 -5.11 18.23 -3.42
CA HIS A 60 -4.35 17.54 -2.36
C HIS A 60 -4.06 16.08 -2.70
N HIS A 61 -4.99 15.35 -3.34
CA HIS A 61 -4.88 13.89 -3.50
C HIS A 61 -5.34 13.39 -4.88
N PRO A 62 -4.46 13.34 -5.89
CA PRO A 62 -4.83 12.88 -7.24
C PRO A 62 -5.29 11.41 -7.29
N GLU A 63 -4.84 10.58 -6.35
CA GLU A 63 -5.30 9.20 -6.14
C GLU A 63 -6.77 9.12 -5.70
N CYS A 64 -7.27 10.11 -4.96
CA CYS A 64 -8.65 10.14 -4.48
C CYS A 64 -9.65 10.33 -5.63
N ILE A 65 -9.27 11.00 -6.72
CA ILE A 65 -10.12 11.09 -7.93
C ILE A 65 -10.30 9.71 -8.57
N TYR A 66 -9.24 8.92 -8.62
CA TYR A 66 -9.32 7.56 -9.15
C TYR A 66 -10.18 6.66 -8.26
N ILE A 67 -10.06 6.80 -6.93
CA ILE A 67 -10.87 6.03 -5.98
C ILE A 67 -12.35 6.45 -6.03
N ALA A 68 -12.64 7.75 -6.14
CA ALA A 68 -14.00 8.28 -6.13
C ALA A 68 -14.74 8.11 -7.46
N PHE A 69 -14.06 8.30 -8.58
CA PHE A 69 -14.68 8.34 -9.92
C PHE A 69 -14.19 7.24 -10.86
N GLY A 70 -13.23 6.41 -10.44
CA GLY A 70 -12.69 5.32 -11.28
C GLY A 70 -11.85 5.80 -12.46
N MET A 71 -11.38 7.06 -12.43
CA MET A 71 -10.70 7.69 -13.55
C MET A 71 -9.56 8.62 -13.10
N HIS A 72 -8.57 8.82 -13.96
CA HIS A 72 -7.45 9.72 -13.64
C HIS A 72 -7.89 11.19 -13.65
N ARG A 73 -7.25 12.01 -12.80
CA ARG A 73 -7.47 13.46 -12.67
C ARG A 73 -7.58 14.21 -14.01
N HIS A 74 -6.68 13.94 -14.95
CA HIS A 74 -6.68 14.63 -16.25
C HIS A 74 -7.89 14.27 -17.12
N VAL A 75 -8.36 13.03 -17.06
CA VAL A 75 -9.57 12.58 -17.78
C VAL A 75 -10.80 13.23 -17.16
N PHE A 76 -10.87 13.26 -15.82
CA PHE A 76 -11.96 13.94 -15.11
C PHE A 76 -12.05 15.42 -15.51
N LEU A 77 -10.92 16.12 -15.49
CA LEU A 77 -10.83 17.53 -15.89
C LEU A 77 -11.24 17.78 -17.35
N SER A 78 -11.06 16.79 -18.23
CA SER A 78 -11.41 16.92 -19.65
C SER A 78 -12.91 16.69 -19.93
N LEU A 79 -13.64 16.09 -18.98
CA LEU A 79 -15.06 15.76 -19.13
C LEU A 79 -15.98 16.66 -18.29
N ALA A 80 -15.50 17.10 -17.12
CA ALA A 80 -16.32 17.79 -16.12
C ALA A 80 -16.12 19.32 -16.10
N ILE A 81 -15.07 19.84 -16.74
CA ILE A 81 -14.77 21.26 -16.93
C ILE A 81 -14.71 21.53 -18.44
#